data_AF-A0A059WY66-F1
#
_entry.id   AF-A0A059WY66-F1
#
_cell.length_a   1.000
_cell.length_b   1.000
_cell.length_c   1.000
_cell.angle_alpha   90.00
_cell.angle_beta   90.00
_cell.angle_gamma   90.00
#
_symmetry.space_group_name_H-M   'P 1'
#
loop_
_entity.id
_entity.type
_entity.pdbx_description
1 polymer ?
#
loop_
_entity_poly.entity_id
_entity_poly.type
_entity_poly.pdbx_seq_one_letter_code
_entity_poly.pdbx_strand_id
1 'polypeptide(L)'
;MKSLAYALLLPVLLLALNACSLTPAYDRPHVTVPAEWDALVEAQNGSTEAAVPATIDWWTRFASAELNELMTQALAKNHDVTAAAARIEQATATARIARSRLTPIASASVIASRDRQRA
;
A
#
# COMPACT_ATOMS: atom_id res chain seq x y z
N MET A 1 36.35 12.21 -27.39
CA MET A 1 36.22 11.24 -26.26
C MET A 1 36.00 11.94 -24.92
N LYS A 2 36.87 12.88 -24.49
CA LYS A 2 36.69 13.66 -23.23
C LYS A 2 35.39 14.49 -23.17
N SER A 3 34.97 15.06 -24.29
CA SER A 3 33.72 15.84 -24.42
C SER A 3 32.46 14.98 -24.25
N LEU A 4 32.52 13.71 -24.64
CA LEU A 4 31.41 12.75 -24.50
C LEU A 4 31.30 12.25 -23.05
N ALA A 5 32.45 12.12 -22.37
CA ALA A 5 32.50 11.81 -20.94
C ALA A 5 31.92 12.95 -20.08
N TYR A 6 32.22 14.22 -20.40
CA TYR A 6 31.62 15.37 -19.70
C TYR A 6 30.13 15.55 -19.96
N ALA A 7 29.66 15.25 -21.18
CA ALA A 7 28.23 15.30 -21.51
C ALA A 7 27.39 14.29 -20.71
N LEU A 8 27.99 13.17 -20.29
CA LEU A 8 27.31 12.13 -19.51
C LEU A 8 27.48 12.31 -17.99
N LEU A 9 28.56 12.96 -17.54
CA LEU A 9 28.83 13.27 -16.13
C LEU A 9 27.90 14.35 -15.55
N LEU A 10 27.54 15.37 -16.34
CA LEU A 10 26.67 16.47 -15.92
C LEU A 10 25.25 16.02 -15.49
N PRO A 11 24.50 15.21 -16.27
CA PRO A 11 23.18 14.76 -15.86
C PRO A 11 23.22 13.81 -14.66
N VAL A 12 24.27 13.01 -14.52
CA VAL A 12 24.47 12.12 -13.36
C VAL A 12 24.65 12.93 -12.07
N LEU A 13 25.47 13.99 -12.12
CA LEU A 13 25.67 14.89 -10.98
C LEU A 13 24.36 15.62 -10.61
N LEU A 14 23.60 16.11 -11.59
CA LEU A 14 22.30 16.77 -11.36
C LEU A 14 21.25 15.83 -10.75
N LEU A 15 21.22 14.55 -11.14
CA LEU A 15 20.35 13.55 -10.51
C LEU A 15 20.77 13.25 -9.07
N ALA A 16 22.07 13.20 -8.79
CA ALA A 16 22.59 12.95 -7.45
C ALA A 16 22.23 14.06 -6.45
N LEU A 17 22.13 15.33 -6.89
CA LEU A 17 21.74 16.45 -6.03
C LEU A 17 20.25 16.42 -5.60
N ASN A 18 19.39 15.70 -6.32
CA ASN A 18 17.95 15.58 -6.01
C ASN A 18 17.61 14.35 -5.15
N ALA A 19 18.61 13.58 -4.72
CA ALA A 19 18.42 12.33 -3.98
C ALA A 19 18.28 12.49 -2.45
N CYS A 20 18.26 13.73 -1.92
CA CYS A 20 18.16 13.96 -0.49
C CYS A 20 16.72 13.69 0.00
N SER A 21 16.55 12.65 0.85
CA SER A 21 15.30 12.36 1.54
C SER A 21 15.40 12.84 2.99
N LEU A 22 14.54 13.77 3.39
CA LEU A 22 14.40 14.22 4.78
C LEU A 22 13.40 13.38 5.59
N THR A 23 12.89 12.29 5.03
CA THR A 23 11.96 11.41 5.72
C THR A 23 12.68 10.73 6.91
N PRO A 24 12.21 10.90 8.16
CA PRO A 24 12.81 10.22 9.30
C PRO A 24 12.66 8.71 9.16
N ALA A 25 13.56 7.95 9.81
CA ALA A 25 13.41 6.52 9.90
C ALA A 25 12.08 6.17 10.60
N TYR A 26 11.37 5.18 10.08
CA TYR A 26 10.17 4.68 10.74
C TYR A 26 10.56 3.93 12.00
N ASP A 27 10.09 4.42 13.15
CA ASP A 27 10.20 3.74 14.44
C ASP A 27 8.82 3.23 14.86
N ARG A 28 8.71 1.93 15.10
CA ARG A 28 7.44 1.30 15.46
C ARG A 28 7.12 1.66 16.91
N PRO A 29 5.97 2.29 17.21
CA PRO A 29 5.62 2.61 18.59
C PRO A 29 5.63 1.36 19.46
N HIS A 30 6.35 1.41 20.57
CA HIS A 30 6.31 0.36 21.59
C HIS A 30 4.97 0.45 22.31
N VAL A 31 4.16 -0.61 22.21
CA VAL A 31 2.90 -0.73 22.94
C VAL A 31 3.15 -1.63 24.13
N THR A 32 3.02 -1.09 25.34
CA THR A 32 3.13 -1.89 26.57
C THR A 32 1.88 -2.75 26.71
N VAL A 33 2.04 -4.04 26.46
CA VAL A 33 1.01 -5.07 26.70
C VAL A 33 1.58 -6.09 27.69
N PRO A 34 0.72 -6.78 28.46
CA PRO A 34 1.15 -7.93 29.24
C PRO A 34 1.86 -8.96 28.35
N ALA A 35 2.91 -9.59 28.87
CA ALA A 35 3.60 -10.64 28.15
C ALA A 35 2.69 -11.86 27.91
N GLU A 36 1.77 -12.11 28.84
CA GLU A 36 0.79 -13.18 28.79
C GLU A 36 -0.57 -12.67 29.28
N TRP A 37 -1.64 -13.27 28.76
CA TRP A 37 -2.99 -13.06 29.28
C TRP A 37 -3.25 -14.13 30.35
N ASP A 38 -3.83 -13.77 31.49
CA ASP A 38 -4.08 -14.71 32.60
C ASP A 38 -4.88 -15.97 32.16
N ALA A 39 -5.76 -15.82 31.16
CA ALA A 39 -6.53 -16.92 30.58
C ALA A 39 -5.67 -17.96 29.81
N LEU A 40 -4.49 -17.59 29.32
CA LEU A 40 -3.56 -18.52 28.67
C LEU A 40 -2.75 -19.32 29.70
N VAL A 41 -2.54 -18.79 30.91
CA VAL A 41 -1.81 -19.47 31.99
C VAL A 41 -2.62 -20.64 32.56
N GLU A 42 -3.94 -20.50 32.70
CA GLU A 42 -4.82 -21.61 33.11
C GLU A 42 -4.95 -22.69 32.04
N ALA A 43 -4.98 -22.30 30.75
CA ALA A 43 -5.03 -23.23 29.63
C ALA A 43 -3.71 -24.01 29.42
N GLN A 44 -2.56 -23.45 29.81
CA GLN A 44 -1.24 -24.07 29.64
C GLN A 44 -0.97 -25.30 30.54
N ASN A 45 -1.81 -25.59 31.54
CA ASN A 45 -1.79 -26.88 32.24
C ASN A 45 -2.29 -28.05 31.36
N GLY A 46 -2.81 -27.75 30.16
CA GLY A 46 -3.19 -28.72 29.14
C GLY A 46 -2.90 -28.16 27.75
N SER A 47 -1.69 -28.43 27.25
CA SER A 47 -1.18 -28.12 25.91
C SER A 47 -0.89 -26.63 25.60
N THR A 48 0.40 -26.36 25.36
CA THR A 48 0.89 -25.13 24.74
C THR A 48 0.41 -25.11 23.29
N GLU A 49 -0.80 -24.63 23.04
CA GLU A 49 -1.26 -24.39 21.67
C GLU A 49 -0.52 -23.15 21.15
N ALA A 50 0.64 -23.39 20.53
CA ALA A 50 1.41 -22.37 19.82
C ALA A 50 0.44 -21.59 18.93
N ALA A 51 0.40 -20.26 19.10
CA ALA A 51 -0.52 -19.33 18.45
C ALA A 51 -0.89 -19.82 17.05
N VAL A 52 -2.05 -20.46 16.92
CA VAL A 52 -2.39 -21.12 15.66
C VAL A 52 -2.50 -20.00 14.63
N PRO A 53 -1.75 -20.06 13.51
CA PRO A 53 -1.85 -19.04 12.48
C PRO A 53 -3.32 -18.84 12.14
N ALA A 54 -3.76 -17.59 12.08
CA ALA A 54 -5.09 -17.27 11.58
C ALA A 54 -5.17 -17.75 10.13
N THR A 55 -5.67 -18.96 9.95
CA THR A 55 -5.90 -19.56 8.63
C THR A 55 -7.05 -18.78 7.98
N ILE A 56 -6.95 -18.54 6.67
CA ILE A 56 -8.02 -17.87 5.92
C ILE A 56 -9.36 -18.60 6.16
N ASP A 57 -9.33 -19.93 6.17
CA ASP A 57 -10.51 -20.79 6.37
C ASP A 57 -10.72 -21.20 7.83
N TRP A 58 -10.57 -20.25 8.76
CA TRP A 58 -10.71 -20.50 10.21
C TRP A 58 -12.03 -21.21 10.59
N TRP A 59 -13.10 -21.01 9.83
CA TRP A 59 -14.42 -21.60 10.07
C TRP A 59 -14.45 -23.12 9.85
N THR A 60 -13.47 -23.70 9.15
CA THR A 60 -13.39 -25.16 8.94
C THR A 60 -13.20 -25.94 10.24
N ARG A 61 -12.68 -25.28 11.28
CA ARG A 61 -12.47 -25.89 12.61
C ARG A 61 -13.77 -26.25 13.33
N PHE A 62 -14.90 -25.68 12.91
CA PHE A 62 -16.22 -26.05 13.43
C PHE A 62 -16.71 -27.39 12.87
N ALA A 63 -16.04 -27.96 11.87
CA ALA A 63 -16.38 -29.23 11.25
C ALA A 63 -17.84 -29.33 10.74
N SER A 64 -18.46 -28.20 10.37
CA SER A 64 -19.79 -28.15 9.75
C SER A 64 -19.66 -27.95 8.24
N ALA A 65 -20.25 -28.88 7.49
CA ALA A 65 -20.29 -28.80 6.03
C ALA A 65 -21.17 -27.63 5.57
N GLU A 66 -22.28 -27.39 6.28
CA GLU A 66 -23.22 -26.31 6.03
C GLU A 66 -22.53 -24.94 6.21
N LEU A 67 -21.76 -24.77 7.29
CA LEU A 67 -21.01 -23.54 7.53
C LEU A 67 -19.96 -23.30 6.44
N ASN A 68 -19.26 -24.34 6.01
CA ASN A 68 -18.28 -24.23 4.93
C ASN A 68 -18.92 -23.75 3.62
N GLU A 69 -20.11 -24.28 3.30
CA GLU A 69 -20.85 -23.87 2.11
C GLU A 69 -21.29 -22.41 2.21
N LEU A 70 -21.88 -22.02 3.35
CA LEU A 70 -22.32 -20.64 3.59
C LEU A 70 -21.16 -19.65 3.51
N MET A 71 -20.00 -19.97 4.10
CA MET A 71 -18.82 -19.12 4.04
C MET A 71 -18.28 -18.99 2.63
N THR A 72 -18.28 -20.08 1.85
CA THR A 72 -17.88 -20.04 0.43
C THR A 72 -18.81 -19.13 -0.38
N GLN A 73 -20.12 -19.27 -0.20
CA GLN A 73 -21.11 -18.43 -0.86
C GLN A 73 -20.99 -16.95 -0.44
N ALA A 74 -20.78 -16.71 0.86
CA ALA A 74 -20.58 -15.37 1.41
C ALA A 74 -19.33 -14.73 0.79
N LEU A 75 -18.17 -15.37 0.84
CA LEU A 75 -16.92 -14.82 0.28
C LEU A 75 -17.02 -14.55 -1.22
N ALA A 76 -17.76 -15.36 -1.97
CA ALA A 76 -17.96 -15.15 -3.41
C ALA A 76 -18.84 -13.93 -3.75
N LYS A 77 -19.73 -13.51 -2.84
CA LYS A 77 -20.75 -12.49 -3.10
C LYS A 77 -20.78 -11.35 -2.08
N ASN A 78 -19.80 -11.26 -1.18
CA ASN A 78 -19.76 -10.24 -0.15
C ASN A 78 -19.37 -8.87 -0.72
N HIS A 79 -20.34 -7.96 -0.74
CA HIS A 79 -20.14 -6.60 -1.23
C HIS A 79 -19.26 -5.75 -0.31
N ASP A 80 -19.21 -6.02 0.98
CA ASP A 80 -18.32 -5.30 1.91
C ASP A 80 -16.85 -5.64 1.67
N VAL A 81 -16.56 -6.92 1.40
CA VAL A 81 -15.19 -7.37 1.02
C VAL A 81 -14.80 -6.79 -0.32
N THR A 82 -15.72 -6.79 -1.29
CA THR A 82 -15.50 -6.16 -2.60
C THR A 82 -15.23 -4.66 -2.46
N ALA A 83 -16.01 -3.96 -1.64
CA ALA A 83 -15.82 -2.54 -1.35
C ALA A 83 -14.50 -2.29 -0.61
N ALA A 84 -14.07 -3.18 0.29
CA ALA A 84 -12.78 -3.11 0.96
C ALA A 84 -11.61 -3.24 -0.03
N ALA A 85 -11.69 -4.18 -0.97
CA ALA A 85 -10.71 -4.32 -2.04
C ALA A 85 -10.62 -3.07 -2.91
N ALA A 86 -11.78 -2.51 -3.31
CA ALA A 86 -11.84 -1.26 -4.07
C ALA A 86 -11.20 -0.07 -3.32
N ARG A 87 -11.33 0.01 -1.99
CA ARG A 87 -10.66 1.04 -1.18
C ARG A 87 -9.13 0.90 -1.23
N ILE A 88 -8.60 -0.32 -1.28
CA ILE A 88 -7.16 -0.57 -1.43
C ILE A 88 -6.70 -0.13 -2.84
N GLU A 89 -7.45 -0.48 -3.88
CA GLU A 89 -7.16 -0.04 -5.24
C GLU A 89 -7.16 1.49 -5.36
N GLN A 90 -8.16 2.15 -4.77
CA GLN A 90 -8.21 3.61 -4.70
C GLN A 90 -6.97 4.19 -4.02
N ALA A 91 -6.57 3.66 -2.86
CA ALA A 91 -5.40 4.13 -2.11
C ALA A 91 -4.11 3.97 -2.94
N THR A 92 -3.94 2.84 -3.63
CA THR A 92 -2.77 2.60 -4.50
C THR A 92 -2.76 3.54 -5.71
N ALA A 93 -3.91 3.81 -6.32
CA ALA A 93 -4.03 4.79 -7.40
C ALA A 93 -3.68 6.21 -6.92
N THR A 94 -4.16 6.61 -5.75
CA THR A 94 -3.79 7.90 -5.13
C THR A 94 -2.29 7.99 -4.87
N ALA A 95 -1.66 6.94 -4.35
CA ALA A 95 -0.22 6.90 -4.15
C ALA A 95 0.56 7.02 -5.47
N ARG A 96 0.08 6.38 -6.55
CA ARG A 96 0.66 6.51 -7.89
C ARG A 96 0.57 7.94 -8.45
N ILE A 97 -0.57 8.59 -8.28
CA ILE A 97 -0.77 10.01 -8.68
C ILE A 97 0.16 10.92 -7.87
N ALA A 98 0.31 10.69 -6.56
CA ALA A 98 1.25 11.45 -5.75
C ALA A 98 2.68 11.28 -6.27
N ARG A 99 3.07 10.04 -6.63
CA ARG A 99 4.40 9.73 -7.18
C ARG A 99 4.64 10.30 -8.57
N SER A 100 3.62 10.47 -9.42
CA SER A 100 3.79 11.03 -10.77
C SER A 100 4.30 12.47 -10.76
N ARG A 101 4.17 13.18 -9.63
CA ARG A 101 4.77 14.51 -9.42
C ARG A 101 6.30 14.51 -9.42
N LEU A 102 6.93 13.35 -9.27
CA LEU A 102 8.39 13.19 -9.35
C LEU A 102 8.89 13.04 -10.79
N THR A 103 8.01 12.95 -11.78
CA THR A 103 8.35 12.77 -13.19
C THR A 103 7.92 13.99 -14.04
N PRO A 104 8.61 14.31 -15.14
CA PRO A 104 8.19 15.37 -16.05
C PRO A 104 6.81 15.09 -16.64
N ILE A 105 5.98 16.13 -16.75
CA ILE A 105 4.67 16.08 -17.41
C ILE A 105 4.84 16.57 -18.85
N ALA A 106 4.45 15.74 -19.82
CA ALA A 106 4.39 16.14 -21.22
C ALA A 106 2.95 16.56 -21.58
N SER A 107 2.78 17.76 -22.10
CA SER A 107 1.49 18.28 -22.55
C SER A 107 1.66 19.10 -23.83
N ALA A 108 0.67 19.04 -24.72
CA ALA A 108 0.61 19.86 -25.93
C ALA A 108 -0.70 20.67 -25.92
N SER A 109 -0.61 21.97 -26.23
CA SER A 109 -1.76 22.86 -26.33
C SER A 109 -1.61 23.80 -27.52
N VAL A 110 -2.71 24.05 -28.24
CA VAL A 110 -2.77 25.02 -29.35
C VAL A 110 -3.67 26.17 -28.93
N ILE A 111 -3.16 27.40 -29.01
CA ILE A 111 -3.91 28.62 -28.66
C ILE A 111 -3.96 29.53 -29.90
N ALA A 112 -5.15 29.99 -30.26
CA ALA A 112 -5.37 30.97 -31.32
C ALA A 112 -6.20 32.14 -30.77
N SER A 113 -5.65 33.36 -30.82
CA SER A 113 -6.33 34.59 -30.40
C SER A 113 -6.38 35.59 -31.54
N ARG A 114 -7.51 36.28 -31.70
CA ARG A 114 -7.65 37.40 -32.64
C ARG A 114 -8.16 38.62 -31.88
N ASP A 115 -7.32 39.62 -31.75
CA ASP A 115 -7.72 40.91 -31.20
C ASP A 115 -8.15 41.87 -32.34
N ARG A 116 -9.18 42.69 -32.08
CA ARG A 116 -9.62 43.76 -32.99
C ARG A 116 -9.82 45.04 -32.18
N GLN A 117 -8.79 45.88 -32.16
CA GLN A 117 -8.89 47.25 -31.69
C GLN A 117 -9.70 48.07 -32.71
N ARG A 118 -10.91 48.47 -32.33
CA ARG A 118 -11.66 49.51 -33.06
C ARG A 118 -11.19 50.86 -32.54
N ALA A 119 -10.62 51.67 -33.44
CA ALA A 119 -10.44 53.11 -33.26
C ALA A 119 -11.75 53.84 -33.56
#